data_AF-A0A2N6J7M0-F1
#
_entry.id   AF-A0A2N6J7M0-F1
#
_cell.length_a   1.000
_cell.length_b   1.000
_cell.length_c   1.000
_cell.angle_alpha   90.00
_cell.angle_beta   90.00
_cell.angle_gamma   90.00
#
_symmetry.space_group_name_H-M   'P 1'
#
loop_
_entity.id
_entity.type
_entity.pdbx_description
1 polymer ?
#
loop_
_entity_poly.entity_id
_entity_poly.type
_entity_poly.pdbx_seq_one_letter_code
_entity_poly.pdbx_strand_id
1 'polypeptide(L)'
;MQSSSSSAQSLRPLIPLADYQRIFRVIHSVLHSVEADIPAASFFFSVTAAQILKKFYKRNAFPVAGAAFYLIREDGGGALSFGTLADDGQSVASTHDAFHAWVQCDGYAIDFMAPLFQELLASAGHPLPVPRQMFQKDLGRMRESVQGLAQAGDFHLAPNLELTRELLQQFMAKKALTNLSQLCLEWFRKPPKAMPDDLALQGADGEVSRIKLQATRIDGVW
;
A
#
# COMPACT_ATOMS: atom_id res chain seq x y z
N MET A 1 -20.67 -34.89 -19.75
CA MET A 1 -20.05 -33.56 -19.66
C MET A 1 -19.47 -33.42 -18.26
N GLN A 2 -18.15 -33.49 -18.13
CA GLN A 2 -17.47 -33.42 -16.83
C GLN A 2 -17.54 -32.00 -16.29
N SER A 3 -18.17 -31.84 -15.13
CA SER A 3 -18.14 -30.62 -14.34
C SER A 3 -16.76 -30.46 -13.72
N SER A 4 -15.92 -29.60 -14.31
CA SER A 4 -14.68 -29.17 -13.69
C SER A 4 -15.00 -28.21 -12.55
N SER A 5 -15.09 -28.74 -11.32
CA SER A 5 -15.03 -27.92 -10.12
C SER A 5 -13.66 -27.25 -10.07
N SER A 6 -13.62 -25.94 -10.32
CA SER A 6 -12.45 -25.13 -10.00
C SER A 6 -12.26 -25.20 -8.49
N SER A 7 -11.26 -25.96 -8.06
CA SER A 7 -10.81 -25.95 -6.68
C SER A 7 -10.29 -24.54 -6.41
N ALA A 8 -10.97 -23.80 -5.55
CA ALA A 8 -10.44 -22.55 -5.01
C ALA A 8 -9.13 -22.90 -4.30
N GLN A 9 -8.01 -22.75 -5.02
CA GLN A 9 -6.69 -22.88 -4.42
C GLN A 9 -6.63 -21.88 -3.28
N SER A 10 -6.54 -22.42 -2.07
CA SER A 10 -6.16 -21.68 -0.87
C SER A 10 -4.75 -21.13 -1.11
N LEU A 11 -4.67 -19.99 -1.81
CA LEU A 11 -3.44 -19.25 -1.98
C LEU A 11 -3.06 -18.75 -0.58
N ARG A 12 -2.07 -19.41 0.04
CA ARG A 12 -1.44 -18.85 1.23
C ARG A 12 -0.91 -17.46 0.84
N PRO A 13 -1.19 -16.43 1.63
CA PRO A 13 -0.71 -15.10 1.31
C PRO A 13 0.84 -15.11 1.27
N LEU A 14 1.42 -14.34 0.35
CA LEU A 14 2.87 -14.18 0.18
C LEU A 14 3.57 -13.79 1.48
N ILE A 15 2.92 -12.93 2.28
CA ILE A 15 3.24 -12.64 3.68
C ILE A 15 2.01 -12.82 4.58
N PRO A 16 2.17 -13.34 5.82
CA PRO A 16 1.07 -13.43 6.78
C PRO A 16 0.44 -12.06 7.13
N LEU A 17 -0.83 -12.07 7.55
CA LEU A 17 -1.54 -10.85 8.01
C LEU A 17 -0.80 -10.14 9.14
N ALA A 18 -0.25 -10.88 10.10
CA ALA A 18 0.52 -10.31 11.21
C ALA A 18 1.79 -9.57 10.72
N ASP A 19 2.44 -10.11 9.71
CA ASP A 19 3.65 -9.56 9.09
C ASP A 19 3.30 -8.31 8.28
N TYR A 20 2.21 -8.36 7.51
CA TYR A 20 1.66 -7.19 6.81
C TYR A 20 1.33 -6.06 7.80
N GLN A 21 0.60 -6.37 8.87
CA GLN A 21 0.24 -5.40 9.90
C GLN A 21 1.48 -4.79 10.54
N ARG A 22 2.52 -5.58 10.79
CA ARG A 22 3.78 -5.08 11.36
C ARG A 22 4.47 -4.09 10.41
N ILE A 23 4.54 -4.41 9.11
CA ILE A 23 5.10 -3.51 8.10
C ILE A 23 4.30 -2.22 8.02
N PHE A 24 2.97 -2.33 7.87
CA PHE A 24 2.05 -1.20 7.83
C PHE A 24 2.24 -0.28 9.05
N ARG A 25 2.19 -0.84 10.27
CA ARG A 25 2.30 -0.04 11.51
C ARG A 25 3.63 0.68 11.61
N VAL A 26 4.75 0.06 11.24
CA VAL A 26 6.07 0.72 11.27
C VAL A 26 6.08 1.93 10.32
N ILE A 27 5.69 1.71 9.06
CA ILE A 27 5.71 2.77 8.04
C ILE A 27 4.74 3.90 8.42
N HIS A 28 3.51 3.54 8.83
CA HIS A 28 2.50 4.50 9.25
C HIS A 28 2.96 5.34 10.44
N SER A 29 3.63 4.73 11.43
CA SER A 29 4.13 5.44 12.61
C SER A 29 5.21 6.47 12.25
N VAL A 30 6.11 6.11 11.34
CA VAL A 30 7.15 7.02 10.88
C VAL A 30 6.56 8.19 10.09
N LEU A 31 5.63 7.93 9.16
CA LEU A 31 4.97 9.00 8.41
C LEU A 31 4.13 9.93 9.30
N HIS A 32 3.41 9.36 10.27
CA HIS A 32 2.62 10.14 11.22
C HIS A 32 3.49 11.05 12.09
N SER A 33 4.74 10.67 12.38
CA SER A 33 5.65 11.48 13.20
C SER A 33 6.15 12.77 12.54
N VAL A 34 6.00 12.89 11.22
CA VAL A 34 6.49 14.03 10.44
C VAL A 34 5.36 14.80 9.73
N GLU A 35 4.11 14.55 10.12
CA GLU A 35 2.91 15.15 9.50
C GLU A 35 2.93 15.08 7.95
N ALA A 36 3.43 13.97 7.41
CA ALA A 36 3.55 13.82 5.96
C ALA A 36 2.17 13.84 5.28
N ASP A 37 2.09 14.56 4.17
CA ASP A 37 0.89 14.61 3.33
C ASP A 37 0.50 13.21 2.81
N ILE A 38 -0.79 12.90 2.91
CA ILE A 38 -1.32 11.55 2.76
C ILE A 38 -1.28 11.04 1.29
N PRO A 39 -1.51 11.85 0.24
CA PRO A 39 -1.37 11.39 -1.16
C PRO A 39 0.07 11.00 -1.52
N ALA A 40 1.07 11.75 -1.04
CA ALA A 40 2.49 11.40 -1.18
C ALA A 40 2.89 10.16 -0.35
N ALA A 41 2.07 9.76 0.63
CA ALA A 41 2.32 8.60 1.48
C ALA A 41 2.28 7.29 0.69
N SER A 42 1.42 7.15 -0.33
CA SER A 42 1.26 5.90 -1.10
C SER A 42 2.60 5.41 -1.68
N PHE A 43 3.37 6.33 -2.24
CA PHE A 43 4.67 6.02 -2.81
C PHE A 43 5.71 5.70 -1.73
N PHE A 44 5.72 6.44 -0.62
CA PHE A 44 6.59 6.11 0.52
C PHE A 44 6.30 4.71 1.07
N PHE A 45 5.01 4.39 1.30
CA PHE A 45 4.58 3.05 1.70
C PHE A 45 5.12 1.99 0.76
N SER A 46 4.95 2.19 -0.54
CA SER A 46 5.35 1.21 -1.56
C SER A 46 6.87 1.04 -1.63
N VAL A 47 7.64 2.13 -1.64
CA VAL A 47 9.11 2.06 -1.69
C VAL A 47 9.67 1.38 -0.44
N THR A 48 9.26 1.84 0.75
CA THR A 48 9.77 1.32 2.02
C THR A 48 9.34 -0.13 2.26
N ALA A 49 8.09 -0.48 1.95
CA ALA A 49 7.63 -1.86 2.08
C ALA A 49 8.35 -2.80 1.10
N ALA A 50 8.59 -2.38 -0.14
CA ALA A 50 9.38 -3.16 -1.10
C ALA A 50 10.81 -3.41 -0.58
N GLN A 51 11.44 -2.42 0.05
CA GLN A 51 12.74 -2.59 0.70
C GLN A 51 12.69 -3.58 1.88
N ILE A 52 11.64 -3.52 2.71
CA ILE A 52 11.44 -4.48 3.82
C ILE A 52 11.28 -5.91 3.28
N LEU A 53 10.43 -6.08 2.26
CA LEU A 53 10.19 -7.38 1.61
C LEU A 53 11.47 -7.96 1.02
N LYS A 54 12.25 -7.15 0.29
CA LYS A 54 13.57 -7.54 -0.23
C LYS A 54 14.54 -7.93 0.89
N LYS A 55 14.70 -7.07 1.90
CA LYS A 55 15.72 -7.24 2.95
C LYS A 55 15.42 -8.42 3.88
N PHE A 56 14.19 -8.52 4.38
CA PHE A 56 13.82 -9.43 5.46
C PHE A 56 13.07 -10.68 4.98
N TYR A 57 12.40 -10.61 3.83
CA TYR A 57 11.64 -11.74 3.27
C TYR A 57 12.29 -12.35 2.02
N LYS A 58 13.34 -11.72 1.48
CA LYS A 58 14.06 -12.17 0.28
C LYS A 58 13.13 -12.33 -0.94
N ARG A 59 12.14 -11.45 -1.03
CA ARG A 59 11.13 -11.43 -2.09
C ARG A 59 11.51 -10.46 -3.21
N ASN A 60 11.08 -10.74 -4.45
CA ASN A 60 11.28 -9.83 -5.56
C ASN A 60 10.19 -8.74 -5.56
N ALA A 61 10.35 -7.75 -4.68
CA ALA A 61 9.37 -6.68 -4.46
C ALA A 61 9.83 -5.35 -5.09
N PHE A 62 8.96 -4.67 -5.83
CA PHE A 62 9.24 -3.33 -6.36
C PHE A 62 8.01 -2.42 -6.25
N PRO A 63 8.21 -1.14 -5.95
CA PRO A 63 7.12 -0.17 -5.98
C PRO A 63 6.70 0.09 -7.42
N VAL A 64 5.41 0.27 -7.62
CA VAL A 64 4.79 0.64 -8.89
C VAL A 64 3.82 1.77 -8.62
N ALA A 65 3.89 2.82 -9.43
CA ALA A 65 2.92 3.90 -9.46
C ALA A 65 2.06 3.81 -10.72
N GLY A 66 0.82 4.25 -10.65
CA GLY A 66 -0.11 4.23 -11.76
C GLY A 66 -1.52 4.61 -11.35
N ALA A 67 -2.49 4.29 -12.21
CA ALA A 67 -3.89 4.40 -11.85
C ALA A 67 -4.32 3.13 -11.10
N ALA A 68 -5.10 3.30 -10.02
CA ALA A 68 -5.56 2.20 -9.19
C ALA A 68 -7.04 2.38 -8.85
N PHE A 69 -7.79 1.30 -9.03
CA PHE A 69 -9.23 1.26 -8.79
C PHE A 69 -9.53 0.05 -7.91
N TYR A 70 -10.19 0.28 -6.78
CA TYR A 70 -10.56 -0.75 -5.82
C TYR A 70 -12.05 -0.68 -5.54
N LEU A 71 -12.75 -1.80 -5.63
CA LEU A 71 -14.14 -1.88 -5.22
C LEU A 71 -14.21 -2.20 -3.73
N ILE A 72 -14.61 -1.21 -2.94
CA ILE A 72 -14.74 -1.25 -1.49
C ILE A 72 -16.12 -1.75 -1.07
N ARG A 73 -17.17 -1.42 -1.84
CA ARG A 73 -18.56 -1.83 -1.58
C ARG A 73 -19.31 -2.08 -2.88
N GLU A 74 -20.22 -3.06 -2.84
CA GLU A 74 -21.00 -3.54 -3.99
C GLU A 74 -22.25 -2.69 -4.29
N ASP A 75 -22.66 -1.81 -3.36
CA ASP A 75 -23.89 -1.01 -3.46
C ASP A 75 -23.78 0.23 -4.37
N GLY A 76 -22.89 0.18 -5.37
CA GLY A 76 -22.75 1.19 -6.43
C GLY A 76 -22.03 2.49 -6.05
N GLY A 77 -21.71 2.70 -4.76
CA GLY A 77 -21.00 3.89 -4.28
C GLY A 77 -19.54 3.66 -3.86
N GLY A 78 -19.02 2.44 -4.03
CA GLY A 78 -17.82 1.99 -3.33
C GLY A 78 -16.54 1.89 -4.15
N ALA A 79 -16.37 2.58 -5.28
CA ALA A 79 -15.10 2.50 -6.02
C ALA A 79 -14.10 3.57 -5.54
N LEU A 80 -13.03 3.15 -4.88
CA LEU A 80 -11.89 4.02 -4.60
C LEU A 80 -11.05 4.14 -5.87
N SER A 81 -10.91 5.37 -6.37
CA SER A 81 -10.25 5.64 -7.65
C SER A 81 -9.08 6.58 -7.45
N PHE A 82 -7.94 6.19 -8.01
CA PHE A 82 -6.73 6.99 -8.05
C PHE A 82 -6.24 7.07 -9.49
N GLY A 83 -6.09 8.29 -10.00
CA GLY A 83 -5.90 8.54 -11.42
C GLY A 83 -7.16 9.09 -12.06
N THR A 84 -7.14 9.19 -13.39
CA THR A 84 -8.25 9.70 -14.18
C THR A 84 -8.86 8.56 -14.99
N LEU A 85 -10.19 8.61 -15.10
CA LEU A 85 -10.97 7.80 -16.02
C LEU A 85 -11.51 8.76 -17.09
N ALA A 86 -11.24 8.48 -18.36
CA ALA A 86 -11.75 9.29 -19.45
C ALA A 86 -13.26 9.15 -19.59
N ASP A 87 -13.89 10.07 -20.33
CA ASP A 87 -15.33 10.11 -20.55
C ASP A 87 -15.88 8.85 -21.25
N ASP A 88 -15.02 8.12 -21.97
CA ASP A 88 -15.36 6.82 -22.58
C ASP A 88 -15.55 5.70 -21.53
N GLY A 89 -15.20 5.97 -20.27
CA GLY A 89 -15.23 5.04 -19.15
C GLY A 89 -14.19 3.92 -19.27
N GLN A 90 -13.39 3.84 -20.32
CA GLN A 90 -12.45 2.74 -20.57
C GLN A 90 -11.01 3.17 -20.33
N SER A 91 -10.66 4.38 -20.77
CA SER A 91 -9.28 4.85 -20.77
C SER A 91 -8.90 5.36 -19.38
N VAL A 92 -7.89 4.74 -18.77
CA VAL A 92 -7.35 5.14 -17.47
C VAL A 92 -5.98 5.80 -17.64
N ALA A 93 -5.72 6.86 -16.89
CA ALA A 93 -4.43 7.52 -16.89
C ALA A 93 -3.99 7.92 -15.47
N SER A 94 -2.70 8.15 -15.30
CA SER A 94 -2.10 8.63 -14.06
C SER A 94 -1.11 9.75 -14.34
N THR A 95 -1.07 10.74 -13.45
CA THR A 95 -0.16 11.89 -13.50
C THR A 95 0.53 12.07 -12.15
N HIS A 96 1.40 13.07 -12.00
CA HIS A 96 2.00 13.41 -10.71
C HIS A 96 0.98 13.84 -9.65
N ASP A 97 -0.18 14.37 -10.06
CA ASP A 97 -1.22 14.85 -9.16
C ASP A 97 -2.36 13.83 -8.97
N ALA A 98 -2.41 12.81 -9.84
CA ALA A 98 -3.44 11.78 -9.84
C ALA A 98 -2.81 10.41 -10.07
N PHE A 99 -2.35 9.78 -9.00
CA PHE A 99 -1.83 8.42 -9.02
C PHE A 99 -1.99 7.75 -7.66
N HIS A 100 -1.78 6.44 -7.64
CA HIS A 100 -1.51 5.67 -6.44
C HIS A 100 -0.30 4.78 -6.65
N ALA A 101 0.27 4.31 -5.55
CA ALA A 101 1.37 3.37 -5.60
C ALA A 101 1.10 2.15 -4.74
N TRP A 102 1.55 1.01 -5.25
CA TRP A 102 1.49 -0.29 -4.59
C TRP A 102 2.82 -1.03 -4.79
N VAL A 103 2.96 -2.18 -4.15
CA VAL A 103 4.08 -3.09 -4.36
C VAL A 103 3.65 -4.22 -5.30
N GLN A 104 4.42 -4.47 -6.36
CA GLN A 104 4.36 -5.74 -7.07
C GLN A 104 5.43 -6.68 -6.52
N CYS A 105 5.03 -7.91 -6.19
CA CYS A 105 5.91 -8.87 -5.53
C CYS A 105 5.54 -10.31 -5.87
N ASP A 106 6.42 -11.05 -6.54
CA ASP A 106 6.23 -12.47 -6.88
C ASP A 106 4.84 -12.81 -7.49
N GLY A 107 4.30 -11.94 -8.37
CA GLY A 107 2.98 -12.09 -8.99
C GLY A 107 1.80 -11.52 -8.19
N TYR A 108 2.05 -10.89 -7.03
CA TYR A 108 1.02 -10.25 -6.22
C TYR A 108 1.09 -8.72 -6.32
N ALA A 109 -0.07 -8.08 -6.22
CA ALA A 109 -0.20 -6.67 -5.83
C ALA A 109 -0.42 -6.58 -4.31
N ILE A 110 0.38 -5.75 -3.64
CA ILE A 110 0.30 -5.53 -2.20
C ILE A 110 0.23 -4.03 -1.95
N ASP A 111 -0.83 -3.57 -1.31
CA ASP A 111 -1.04 -2.16 -1.03
C ASP A 111 -1.03 -1.92 0.48
N PHE A 112 0.14 -1.58 1.02
CA PHE A 112 0.30 -1.32 2.44
C PHE A 112 -0.42 -0.06 2.95
N MET A 113 -0.98 0.75 2.06
CA MET A 113 -1.78 1.92 2.41
C MET A 113 -3.28 1.59 2.50
N ALA A 114 -3.72 0.43 2.03
CA ALA A 114 -5.12 -0.01 2.10
C ALA A 114 -5.80 0.14 3.47
N PRO A 115 -5.12 -0.08 4.62
CA PRO A 115 -5.72 0.14 5.94
C PRO A 115 -6.06 1.61 6.25
N LEU A 116 -5.62 2.57 5.42
CA LEU A 116 -5.88 4.01 5.55
C LEU A 116 -6.87 4.55 4.51
N PHE A 117 -7.50 3.70 3.71
CA PHE A 117 -8.45 4.15 2.68
C PHE A 117 -9.61 4.96 3.23
N GLN A 118 -10.07 4.66 4.45
CA GLN A 118 -11.11 5.47 5.11
C GLN A 118 -10.64 6.91 5.36
N GLU A 119 -9.45 7.05 5.96
CA GLU A 119 -8.84 8.35 6.26
C GLU A 119 -8.54 9.13 4.97
N LEU A 120 -8.11 8.43 3.92
CA LEU A 120 -7.84 9.02 2.62
C LEU A 120 -9.10 9.60 1.98
N LEU A 121 -10.18 8.82 1.96
CA LEU A 121 -11.49 9.25 1.46
C LEU A 121 -12.04 10.44 2.26
N ALA A 122 -11.92 10.40 3.59
CA ALA A 122 -12.32 11.51 4.44
C ALA A 122 -11.53 12.80 4.13
N SER A 123 -10.20 12.68 3.94
CA SER A 123 -9.34 13.83 3.60
C SER A 123 -9.64 14.43 2.23
N ALA A 124 -10.11 13.60 1.28
CA ALA A 124 -10.56 14.02 -0.04
C ALA A 124 -11.99 14.60 -0.06
N GLY A 125 -12.67 14.70 1.08
CA GLY A 125 -14.04 15.22 1.17
C GLY A 125 -15.13 14.20 0.81
N HIS A 126 -14.79 12.92 0.72
CA HIS A 126 -15.70 11.82 0.38
C HIS A 126 -15.79 10.78 1.51
N PRO A 127 -16.15 11.16 2.76
CA PRO A 127 -16.10 10.25 3.90
C PRO A 127 -17.03 9.05 3.69
N LEU A 128 -16.44 7.86 3.67
CA LEU A 128 -17.13 6.58 3.53
C LEU A 128 -16.56 5.60 4.57
N PRO A 129 -17.39 4.82 5.29
CA PRO A 129 -16.88 3.74 6.13
C PRO A 129 -16.17 2.69 5.28
N VAL A 130 -14.88 2.48 5.53
CA VAL A 130 -14.04 1.48 4.86
C VAL A 130 -13.37 0.59 5.90
N PRO A 131 -13.53 -0.74 5.85
CA PRO A 131 -12.87 -1.64 6.80
C PRO A 131 -11.35 -1.60 6.61
N ARG A 132 -10.60 -1.73 7.71
CA ARG A 132 -9.13 -1.66 7.68
C ARG A 132 -8.56 -3.04 7.37
N GLN A 133 -8.58 -3.42 6.11
CA GLN A 133 -8.20 -4.76 5.67
C GLN A 133 -6.85 -4.79 4.94
N MET A 134 -6.19 -5.96 4.99
CA MET A 134 -4.99 -6.23 4.21
C MET A 134 -5.33 -6.36 2.74
N PHE A 135 -4.66 -5.58 1.88
CA PHE A 135 -4.72 -5.76 0.44
C PHE A 135 -3.46 -6.47 -0.06
N GLN A 136 -3.63 -7.74 -0.42
CA GLN A 136 -2.58 -8.60 -0.97
C GLN A 136 -3.24 -9.62 -1.90
N LYS A 137 -3.28 -9.31 -3.20
CA LYS A 137 -4.05 -10.10 -4.18
C LYS A 137 -3.15 -10.55 -5.33
N ASP A 138 -3.41 -11.76 -5.81
CA ASP A 138 -2.78 -12.31 -7.01
C ASP A 138 -3.14 -11.42 -8.21
N LEU A 139 -2.14 -10.96 -8.97
CA LEU A 139 -2.35 -10.13 -10.16
C LEU A 139 -3.19 -10.86 -11.23
N GLY A 140 -3.17 -12.19 -11.27
CA GLY A 140 -4.03 -12.99 -12.13
C GLY A 140 -5.52 -12.91 -11.79
N ARG A 141 -5.89 -12.32 -10.65
CA ARG A 141 -7.28 -12.04 -10.26
C ARG A 141 -7.71 -10.59 -10.52
N MET A 142 -6.81 -9.76 -11.05
CA MET A 142 -7.13 -8.38 -11.41
C MET A 142 -8.20 -8.37 -12.51
N ARG A 143 -9.14 -7.43 -12.42
CA ARG A 143 -10.14 -7.24 -13.47
C ARG A 143 -9.51 -6.57 -14.68
N GLU A 144 -9.99 -6.91 -15.87
CA GLU A 144 -9.48 -6.37 -17.13
C GLU A 144 -9.73 -4.86 -17.27
N SER A 145 -10.82 -4.35 -16.68
CA SER A 145 -11.19 -2.94 -16.69
C SER A 145 -11.93 -2.53 -15.43
N VAL A 146 -12.13 -1.22 -15.26
CA VAL A 146 -12.91 -0.63 -14.15
C VAL A 146 -14.37 -1.11 -14.16
N GLN A 147 -14.96 -1.36 -15.33
CA GLN A 147 -16.35 -1.87 -15.45
C GLN A 147 -16.48 -3.32 -14.98
N GLY A 148 -15.37 -4.08 -14.97
CA GLY A 148 -15.34 -5.45 -14.50
C GLY A 148 -15.32 -5.57 -12.97
N LEU A 149 -15.22 -4.46 -12.24
CA LEU A 149 -15.28 -4.44 -10.78
C LEU A 149 -16.71 -4.72 -10.31
N ALA A 150 -16.95 -5.88 -9.71
CA ALA A 150 -18.30 -6.32 -9.34
C ALA A 150 -18.44 -6.78 -7.89
N GLN A 151 -17.34 -7.22 -7.26
CA GLN A 151 -17.34 -7.71 -5.88
C GLN A 151 -16.39 -6.91 -5.00
N ALA A 152 -16.71 -6.78 -3.71
CA ALA A 152 -15.80 -6.13 -2.78
C ALA A 152 -14.41 -6.80 -2.80
N GLY A 153 -13.36 -5.97 -2.85
CA GLY A 153 -11.98 -6.38 -3.04
C GLY A 153 -11.56 -6.59 -4.50
N ASP A 154 -12.48 -6.53 -5.48
CA ASP A 154 -12.08 -6.45 -6.88
C ASP A 154 -11.20 -5.22 -7.11
N PHE A 155 -10.28 -5.34 -8.05
CA PHE A 155 -9.30 -4.31 -8.32
C PHE A 155 -8.88 -4.29 -9.78
N HIS A 156 -8.52 -3.09 -10.25
CA HIS A 156 -7.91 -2.85 -11.55
C HIS A 156 -6.74 -1.87 -11.36
N LEU A 157 -5.57 -2.24 -11.85
CA LEU A 157 -4.34 -1.46 -11.74
C LEU A 157 -3.77 -1.25 -13.14
N ALA A 158 -3.47 0.01 -13.47
CA ALA A 158 -2.79 0.37 -14.70
C ALA A 158 -1.42 0.97 -14.34
N PRO A 159 -0.34 0.15 -14.36
CA PRO A 159 1.01 0.62 -14.10
C PRO A 159 1.43 1.73 -15.06
N ASN A 160 2.06 2.78 -14.52
CA ASN A 160 2.76 3.79 -15.30
C ASN A 160 4.25 3.73 -14.94
N LEU A 161 5.03 2.99 -15.74
CA LEU A 161 6.44 2.73 -15.45
C LEU A 161 7.33 3.97 -15.62
N GLU A 162 6.94 4.89 -16.50
CA GLU A 162 7.64 6.16 -16.67
C GLU A 162 7.49 7.02 -15.41
N LEU A 163 6.25 7.23 -14.96
CA LEU A 163 5.96 7.93 -13.71
C LEU A 163 6.63 7.23 -12.50
N THR A 164 6.58 5.90 -12.46
CA THR A 164 7.25 5.11 -11.40
C THR A 164 8.74 5.44 -11.33
N ARG A 165 9.42 5.51 -12.47
CA ARG A 165 10.85 5.83 -12.55
C ARG A 165 11.12 7.26 -12.07
N GLU A 166 10.30 8.22 -12.48
CA GLU A 166 10.44 9.62 -12.09
C GLU A 166 10.25 9.80 -10.58
N LEU A 167 9.19 9.21 -10.01
CA LEU A 167 8.93 9.24 -8.57
C LEU A 167 10.05 8.56 -7.78
N LEU A 168 10.60 7.44 -8.28
CA LEU A 168 11.76 6.78 -7.67
C LEU A 168 12.98 7.69 -7.64
N GLN A 169 13.28 8.38 -8.74
CA GLN A 169 14.41 9.32 -8.81
C GLN A 169 14.22 10.48 -7.81
N GLN A 170 13.02 11.06 -7.76
CA GLN A 170 12.69 12.11 -6.80
C GLN A 170 12.79 11.64 -5.35
N PHE A 171 12.34 10.42 -5.04
CA PHE A 171 12.45 9.82 -3.72
C PHE A 171 13.91 9.67 -3.31
N MET A 172 14.76 9.13 -4.19
CA MET A 172 16.18 8.91 -3.92
C MET A 172 16.96 10.21 -3.79
N ALA A 173 16.55 11.27 -4.48
CA ALA A 173 17.17 12.60 -4.38
C ALA A 173 16.84 13.30 -3.04
N LYS A 174 15.71 12.97 -2.40
CA LYS A 174 15.27 13.58 -1.13
C LYS A 174 15.82 12.83 0.07
N LYS A 175 16.95 13.30 0.62
CA LYS A 175 17.61 12.73 1.82
C LYS A 175 16.65 12.51 3.01
N ALA A 176 15.67 13.40 3.20
CA ALA A 176 14.66 13.24 4.25
C ALA A 176 13.84 11.95 4.08
N LEU A 177 13.37 11.66 2.86
CA LEU A 177 12.58 10.45 2.56
C LEU A 177 13.42 9.18 2.69
N THR A 178 14.66 9.20 2.21
CA THR A 178 15.55 8.04 2.33
C THR A 178 15.92 7.75 3.78
N ASN A 179 16.15 8.79 4.59
CA ASN A 179 16.37 8.66 6.04
C ASN A 179 15.15 8.05 6.76
N LEU A 180 13.93 8.53 6.46
CA LEU A 180 12.70 7.98 7.04
C LEU A 180 12.47 6.51 6.62
N SER A 181 12.79 6.15 5.38
CA SER A 181 12.72 4.76 4.92
C SER A 181 13.74 3.87 5.65
N GLN A 182 14.97 4.38 5.83
CA GLN A 182 16.01 3.69 6.57
C GLN A 182 15.61 3.46 8.03
N LEU A 183 14.99 4.46 8.66
CA LEU A 183 14.44 4.35 10.00
C LEU A 183 13.39 3.23 10.12
N CYS A 184 12.50 3.09 9.13
CA CYS A 184 11.56 1.98 9.06
C CYS A 184 12.28 0.62 9.00
N LEU A 185 13.36 0.52 8.21
CA LEU A 185 14.17 -0.70 8.10
C LEU A 185 14.91 -1.03 9.41
N GLU A 186 15.30 -0.02 10.18
CA GLU A 186 15.97 -0.17 11.48
C GLU A 186 15.00 -0.53 12.59
N TRP A 187 13.76 -0.05 12.54
CA TRP A 187 12.72 -0.39 13.50
C TRP A 187 12.15 -1.79 13.25
N PHE A 188 11.90 -2.12 11.99
CA PHE A 188 11.22 -3.35 11.63
C PHE A 188 12.00 -4.59 12.12
N ARG A 189 11.27 -5.51 12.73
CA ARG A 189 11.77 -6.83 13.13
C ARG A 189 10.84 -7.89 12.57
N LYS A 190 11.35 -8.76 11.70
CA LYS A 190 10.58 -9.90 11.18
C LYS A 190 10.19 -10.85 12.33
N PRO A 191 8.92 -11.29 12.43
CA PRO A 191 8.52 -12.33 13.37
C PRO A 191 9.40 -13.59 13.27
N PRO A 192 9.65 -14.30 14.38
CA PRO A 192 9.06 -14.11 15.72
C PRO A 192 9.79 -13.08 16.60
N LYS A 193 10.77 -12.34 16.07
CA LYS A 193 11.52 -11.35 16.87
C LYS A 193 10.58 -10.31 17.47
N ALA A 194 10.78 -10.00 18.75
CA ALA A 194 10.09 -8.89 19.40
C ALA A 194 10.44 -7.57 18.70
N MET A 195 9.45 -6.70 18.55
CA MET A 195 9.62 -5.38 17.97
C MET A 195 9.28 -4.36 19.05
N PRO A 196 10.13 -3.33 19.29
CA PRO A 196 9.85 -2.35 20.31
C PRO A 196 8.63 -1.49 19.91
N ASP A 197 7.84 -1.09 20.92
CA ASP A 197 6.66 -0.24 20.73
C ASP A 197 7.00 1.24 20.52
N ASP A 198 8.26 1.62 20.71
CA ASP A 198 8.79 2.93 20.33
C ASP A 198 10.16 2.82 19.66
N LEU A 199 10.55 3.92 19.01
CA LEU A 199 11.86 4.11 18.43
C LEU A 199 12.41 5.47 18.84
N ALA A 200 13.61 5.47 19.43
CA ALA A 200 14.32 6.69 19.76
C ALA A 200 14.91 7.32 18.49
N LEU A 201 14.65 8.61 18.31
CA LEU A 201 15.27 9.46 17.33
C LEU A 201 16.26 10.37 18.03
N GLN A 202 17.51 10.36 17.60
CA GLN A 202 18.51 11.30 18.09
C GLN A 202 18.53 12.52 17.16
N GLY A 203 18.12 13.67 17.69
CA GLY A 203 18.20 14.96 17.02
C GLY A 203 19.64 15.46 16.91
N ALA A 204 19.86 16.47 16.06
CA ALA A 204 21.17 17.04 15.81
C ALA A 204 21.83 17.63 17.07
N ASP A 205 21.01 18.08 18.03
CA ASP A 205 21.46 18.75 19.25
C ASP A 205 21.60 17.78 20.44
N GLY A 206 21.46 16.46 20.19
CA GLY A 206 21.49 15.42 21.21
C GLY A 206 20.14 15.19 21.91
N GLU A 207 19.10 15.94 21.56
CA GLU A 207 17.73 15.68 22.03
C GLU A 207 17.25 14.32 21.53
N VAL A 208 16.63 13.54 22.43
CA VAL A 208 16.03 12.24 22.08
C VAL A 208 14.51 12.41 22.03
N SER A 209 13.94 12.38 20.83
CA SER A 209 12.50 12.24 20.64
C SER A 209 12.15 10.76 20.41
N ARG A 210 10.88 10.39 20.59
CA ARG A 210 10.42 9.00 20.41
C ARG A 210 9.22 8.93 19.49
N ILE A 211 9.28 8.05 18.50
CA ILE A 211 8.12 7.68 17.70
C ILE A 211 7.47 6.47 18.35
N LYS A 212 6.18 6.56 18.67
CA LYS A 212 5.39 5.43 19.17
C LYS A 212 4.76 4.66 18.01
N LEU A 213 4.71 3.34 18.14
CA LEU A 213 4.06 2.46 17.19
C LEU A 213 2.54 2.69 17.23
N GLN A 214 1.98 3.16 16.12
CA GLN A 214 0.55 3.41 15.97
C GLN A 214 -0.27 2.18 16.30
N ALA A 215 -1.38 2.34 17.01
CA ALA A 215 -2.22 1.23 17.47
C ALA A 215 -3.20 0.72 16.39
N THR A 216 -3.20 1.31 15.19
CA THR A 216 -4.10 0.94 14.09
C THR A 216 -4.03 -0.56 13.81
N ARG A 217 -5.15 -1.25 14.03
CA ARG A 217 -5.30 -2.68 13.81
C ARG A 217 -5.91 -2.92 12.45
N ILE A 218 -5.49 -4.01 11.82
CA ILE A 218 -6.07 -4.53 10.59
C ILE A 218 -7.03 -5.64 11.01
N ASP A 219 -8.28 -5.55 10.54
CA ASP A 219 -9.40 -6.38 11.00
C ASP A 219 -9.77 -7.51 10.04
N GLY A 220 -9.14 -7.58 8.87
CA GLY A 220 -9.40 -8.63 7.88
C GLY A 220 -8.51 -8.56 6.64
N VAL A 221 -8.99 -9.18 5.57
CA VAL A 221 -8.32 -9.27 4.26
C VAL A 221 -9.36 -9.01 3.18
N TRP A 222 -8.99 -8.19 2.18
CA TRP A 222 -9.78 -7.90 0.98
C TRP A 222 -9.82 -9.07 -0.03
#